data_AF-A0A0F9YGX0-F1
#
_entry.id   AF-A0A0F9YGX0-F1
#
_cell.length_a   1.000
_cell.length_b   1.000
_cell.length_c   1.000
_cell.angle_alpha   90.00
_cell.angle_beta   90.00
_cell.angle_gamma   90.00
#
_symmetry.space_group_name_H-M   'P 1'
#
loop_
_entity.id
_entity.type
_entity.pdbx_description
1 polymer ?
#
loop_
_entity_poly.entity_id
_entity_poly.type
_entity_poly.pdbx_seq_one_letter_code
_entity_poly.pdbx_strand_id
1 'polypeptide(L)'
;MVGNTIYMLYSEAKKEKIVLDVLQDRKSVTEASKKYIIARKTIYAWIKRYKKGSLKTKFVKGKRHPASVYPKAYSYINRWIVANPSWGCRILSSKLKEKGILLSFFSINRLLKDMGGETYDRRVNYARNFAGPGRSKEDVRLEIVRKALNQNESISSLSEKYKIARKTIYKWIKKYQVKGNLTDSYVVAEAHPRAIYPKITKEVLNIVVANPNYSVHTIAKFVKGSSWTIWSILNRNNLNTQNLRFAYSQNIQSTKEKVATTGIEGRVKSVFETFVPNLAPAPPPGKFSFLKIVGITSVLTVITSLAFSYWISIITSTSSFGGSVGMVFASLALIMGMFFFLYSLKYYITLAIVLSYSQKEGLENEGAIKSKGLLQWLLGAKASEPERSAVGLKSNLDSLKLESHPFVSVQIALYNEKNVVERLAKAVTSFEYDNYEVILADDSTDETSEKIRQYQEK
;
A
#
# COMPACT_ATOMS: atom_id res chain seq x y z
N MET A 1 -57.38 19.82 -46.53
CA MET A 1 -56.28 20.16 -45.60
C MET A 1 -55.51 18.91 -45.26
N VAL A 2 -54.38 18.71 -45.95
CA VAL A 2 -53.52 17.53 -45.78
C VAL A 2 -52.76 17.68 -44.46
N GLY A 3 -53.19 16.95 -43.44
CA GLY A 3 -52.60 16.99 -42.12
C GLY A 3 -51.18 16.43 -42.15
N ASN A 4 -50.20 17.32 -42.12
CA ASN A 4 -48.81 16.99 -41.80
C ASN A 4 -48.79 16.23 -40.48
N THR A 5 -48.66 14.90 -40.57
CA THR A 5 -48.59 14.04 -39.40
C THR A 5 -47.17 14.16 -38.86
N ILE A 6 -46.93 15.22 -38.10
CA ILE A 6 -45.71 15.34 -37.31
C ILE A 6 -45.72 14.16 -36.35
N TYR A 7 -44.88 13.16 -36.61
CA TYR A 7 -44.67 12.04 -35.69
C TYR A 7 -43.94 12.56 -34.45
N MET A 8 -44.65 13.27 -33.58
CA MET A 8 -44.14 13.65 -32.27
C MET A 8 -43.85 12.37 -31.47
N LEU A 9 -42.60 12.21 -31.05
CA LEU A 9 -42.20 11.13 -30.17
C LEU A 9 -42.73 11.41 -28.76
N TYR A 10 -43.92 10.91 -28.44
CA TYR A 10 -44.47 10.98 -27.09
C TYR A 10 -43.69 10.06 -26.14
N SER A 11 -43.30 10.58 -24.98
CA SER A 11 -42.71 9.80 -23.88
C SER A 11 -43.71 8.74 -23.39
N GLU A 12 -43.21 7.69 -22.73
CA GLU A 12 -44.07 6.60 -22.22
C GLU A 12 -45.11 7.13 -21.23
N ALA A 13 -44.71 7.97 -20.29
CA ALA A 13 -45.60 8.62 -19.33
C ALA A 13 -46.69 9.47 -20.03
N LYS A 14 -46.33 10.17 -21.12
CA LYS A 14 -47.30 10.98 -21.86
C LYS A 14 -48.29 10.10 -22.63
N LYS A 15 -47.85 8.97 -23.19
CA LYS A 15 -48.73 7.98 -23.83
C LYS A 15 -49.70 7.36 -22.81
N GLU A 16 -49.20 7.01 -21.64
CA GLU A 16 -50.00 6.42 -20.56
C GLU A 16 -51.07 7.38 -20.09
N LYS A 17 -50.72 8.65 -19.82
CA LYS A 17 -51.69 9.71 -19.50
C LYS A 17 -52.79 9.82 -20.57
N ILE A 18 -52.43 9.83 -21.85
CA ILE A 18 -53.41 9.94 -22.95
C ILE A 18 -54.33 8.72 -23.02
N VAL A 19 -53.81 7.53 -22.70
CA VAL A 19 -54.62 6.30 -22.67
C VAL A 19 -55.54 6.27 -21.45
N LEU A 20 -55.06 6.73 -20.29
CA LEU A 20 -55.87 6.84 -19.06
C LEU A 20 -56.98 7.89 -19.20
N ASP A 21 -56.71 9.04 -19.82
CA ASP A 21 -57.72 10.06 -20.16
C ASP A 21 -58.89 9.46 -20.99
N VAL A 22 -58.64 8.42 -21.78
CA VAL A 22 -59.68 7.76 -22.60
C VAL A 22 -60.35 6.59 -21.87
N LEU A 23 -59.61 5.85 -21.05
CA LEU A 23 -60.10 4.66 -20.36
C LEU A 23 -60.78 4.96 -19.01
N GLN A 24 -60.33 5.99 -18.29
CA GLN A 24 -60.84 6.35 -16.95
C GLN A 24 -61.78 7.56 -17.01
N ASP A 25 -61.42 8.65 -17.68
CA ASP A 25 -62.23 9.89 -17.71
C ASP A 25 -63.42 9.84 -18.69
N ARG A 26 -63.69 8.70 -19.33
CA ARG A 26 -64.73 8.50 -20.38
C ARG A 26 -64.68 9.51 -21.54
N LYS A 27 -63.55 10.19 -21.79
CA LYS A 27 -63.41 11.09 -22.95
C LYS A 27 -63.43 10.27 -24.24
N SER A 28 -64.12 10.78 -25.25
CA SER A 28 -64.15 10.10 -26.54
C SER A 28 -62.75 10.11 -27.19
N VAL A 29 -62.42 9.08 -27.97
CA VAL A 29 -61.14 9.04 -28.72
C VAL A 29 -61.01 10.25 -29.65
N THR A 30 -62.13 10.77 -30.15
CA THR A 30 -62.19 11.97 -30.99
C THR A 30 -61.80 13.23 -30.20
N GLU A 31 -62.25 13.35 -28.96
CA GLU A 31 -61.92 14.45 -28.07
C GLU A 31 -60.44 14.41 -27.65
N ALA A 32 -59.92 13.23 -27.30
CA ALA A 32 -58.50 13.04 -27.00
C ALA A 32 -57.62 13.31 -28.23
N SER A 33 -58.08 12.94 -29.43
CA SER A 33 -57.39 13.22 -30.70
C SER A 33 -57.25 14.72 -30.96
N LYS A 34 -58.30 15.50 -30.71
CA LYS A 34 -58.28 16.97 -30.83
C LYS A 34 -57.42 17.62 -29.74
N LYS A 35 -57.61 17.22 -28.48
CA LYS A 35 -56.90 17.77 -27.31
C LYS A 35 -55.39 17.59 -27.40
N TYR A 36 -54.92 16.43 -27.84
CA TYR A 36 -53.49 16.10 -27.88
C TYR A 36 -52.84 16.23 -29.28
N ILE A 37 -53.64 16.57 -30.30
CA ILE A 37 -53.23 16.66 -31.72
C ILE A 37 -52.60 15.34 -32.18
N ILE A 38 -53.34 14.24 -32.00
CA ILE A 38 -52.89 12.88 -32.31
C ILE A 38 -53.91 12.21 -33.21
N ALA A 39 -53.45 11.54 -34.26
CA ALA A 39 -54.33 10.76 -35.11
C ALA A 39 -55.07 9.68 -34.29
N ARG A 40 -56.40 9.58 -34.45
CA ARG A 40 -57.26 8.59 -33.77
C ARG A 40 -56.70 7.16 -33.85
N LYS A 41 -56.19 6.76 -35.02
CA LYS A 41 -55.54 5.45 -35.24
C LYS A 41 -54.41 5.14 -34.26
N THR A 42 -53.63 6.16 -33.89
CA THR A 42 -52.50 6.04 -32.96
C THR A 42 -52.98 5.83 -31.54
N ILE A 43 -54.05 6.53 -31.12
CA ILE A 43 -54.68 6.38 -29.80
C ILE A 43 -55.25 4.96 -29.67
N TYR A 44 -55.99 4.47 -30.67
CA TYR A 44 -56.48 3.08 -30.68
C TYR A 44 -55.33 2.06 -30.59
N ALA A 45 -54.24 2.28 -31.32
CA ALA A 45 -53.06 1.41 -31.26
C ALA A 45 -52.40 1.42 -29.87
N TRP A 46 -52.38 2.56 -29.18
CA TRP A 46 -51.87 2.67 -27.81
C TRP A 46 -52.79 1.99 -26.79
N ILE A 47 -54.11 2.20 -26.86
CA ILE A 47 -55.08 1.51 -26.00
C ILE A 47 -54.94 -0.01 -26.15
N LYS A 48 -54.86 -0.51 -27.39
CA LYS A 48 -54.67 -1.94 -27.67
C LYS A 48 -53.37 -2.49 -27.07
N ARG A 49 -52.30 -1.69 -27.05
CA ARG A 49 -51.00 -2.06 -26.46
C ARG A 49 -51.02 -2.00 -24.93
N TYR A 50 -51.66 -0.98 -24.37
CA TYR A 50 -51.85 -0.82 -22.92
C TYR A 50 -52.64 -1.99 -22.32
N LYS A 51 -53.75 -2.39 -22.96
CA LYS A 51 -54.52 -3.59 -22.57
C LYS A 51 -53.72 -4.90 -22.63
N LYS A 52 -52.67 -4.96 -23.46
CA LYS A 52 -51.73 -6.10 -23.54
C LYS A 52 -50.57 -6.02 -22.53
N GLY A 53 -50.56 -5.02 -21.65
CA GLY A 53 -49.59 -4.88 -20.57
C GLY A 53 -48.35 -4.04 -20.89
N SER A 54 -48.21 -3.45 -22.09
CA SER A 54 -47.10 -2.52 -22.35
C SER A 54 -47.33 -1.56 -23.51
N LEU A 55 -47.07 -0.26 -23.28
CA LEU A 55 -47.04 0.79 -24.30
C LEU A 55 -45.71 0.87 -25.08
N LYS A 56 -44.75 -0.01 -24.78
CA LYS A 56 -43.45 -0.04 -25.45
C LYS A 56 -43.59 -0.38 -26.93
N THR A 57 -42.80 0.28 -27.76
CA THR A 57 -42.70 -0.08 -29.18
C THR A 57 -41.95 -1.39 -29.32
N LYS A 58 -42.58 -2.42 -29.90
CA LYS A 58 -41.96 -3.73 -30.17
C LYS A 58 -40.69 -3.64 -31.03
N PHE A 59 -40.65 -2.69 -31.96
CA PHE A 59 -39.51 -2.47 -32.85
C PHE A 59 -38.50 -1.52 -32.24
N VAL A 60 -37.31 -2.05 -31.95
CA VAL A 60 -36.14 -1.26 -31.57
C VAL A 60 -35.56 -0.63 -32.84
N LYS A 61 -35.33 0.69 -32.86
CA LYS A 61 -34.75 1.40 -34.01
C LYS A 61 -33.47 2.13 -33.63
N GLY A 62 -32.67 2.50 -34.63
CA GLY A 62 -31.47 3.31 -34.45
C GLY A 62 -30.33 2.55 -33.76
N LYS A 63 -29.59 3.24 -32.87
CA LYS A 63 -28.40 2.68 -32.18
C LYS A 63 -28.70 1.46 -31.31
N ARG A 64 -29.96 1.27 -30.90
CA ARG A 64 -30.40 0.14 -30.07
C ARG A 64 -30.76 -1.10 -30.90
N HIS A 65 -30.84 -0.99 -32.22
CA HIS A 65 -31.17 -2.14 -33.08
C HIS A 65 -30.06 -3.21 -32.96
N PRO A 66 -30.38 -4.51 -32.80
CA PRO A 66 -29.37 -5.57 -32.64
C PRO A 66 -28.36 -5.66 -33.80
N ALA A 67 -28.83 -5.41 -35.03
CA ALA A 67 -27.97 -5.35 -36.23
C ALA A 67 -27.33 -3.96 -36.46
N SER A 68 -27.39 -3.04 -35.50
CA SER A 68 -26.75 -1.73 -35.65
C SER A 68 -25.24 -1.90 -35.73
N VAL A 69 -24.66 -1.51 -36.86
CA VAL A 69 -23.22 -1.57 -37.11
C VAL A 69 -22.48 -0.46 -36.36
N TYR A 70 -23.16 0.66 -36.10
CA TYR A 70 -22.59 1.87 -35.51
C TYR A 70 -21.96 1.69 -34.12
N PRO A 71 -22.60 1.01 -33.14
CA PRO A 71 -21.98 0.78 -31.83
C PRO A 71 -20.70 -0.08 -31.89
N LYS A 72 -20.70 -1.12 -32.74
CA LYS A 72 -19.54 -1.99 -32.93
C LYS A 72 -18.39 -1.22 -33.55
N ALA A 73 -18.65 -0.49 -34.64
CA ALA A 73 -17.67 0.35 -35.30
C ALA A 73 -17.11 1.45 -34.39
N TYR A 74 -17.97 2.10 -33.59
CA TYR A 74 -17.56 3.11 -32.62
C TYR A 74 -16.53 2.57 -31.63
N SER A 75 -16.72 1.36 -31.11
CA SER A 75 -15.77 0.75 -30.16
C SER A 75 -14.39 0.51 -30.78
N TYR A 76 -14.34 0.02 -32.03
CA TYR A 76 -13.09 -0.19 -32.76
C TYR A 76 -12.39 1.13 -33.08
N ILE A 77 -13.13 2.08 -33.67
CA ILE A 77 -12.61 3.40 -34.02
C ILE A 77 -12.04 4.09 -32.78
N ASN A 78 -12.77 4.06 -31.65
CA ASN A 78 -12.32 4.64 -30.40
C ASN A 78 -10.97 4.06 -29.95
N ARG A 79 -10.85 2.73 -29.95
CA ARG A 79 -9.61 2.05 -29.57
C ARG A 79 -8.45 2.40 -30.50
N TRP A 80 -8.71 2.47 -31.80
CA TRP A 80 -7.68 2.74 -32.80
C TRP A 80 -7.22 4.19 -32.83
N ILE A 81 -8.09 5.17 -32.63
CA ILE A 81 -7.69 6.59 -32.55
C ILE A 81 -6.81 6.83 -31.33
N VAL A 82 -7.17 6.22 -30.20
CA VAL A 82 -6.38 6.36 -28.96
C VAL A 82 -4.99 5.74 -29.12
N ALA A 83 -4.90 4.60 -29.81
CA ALA A 83 -3.61 3.95 -30.09
C ALA A 83 -2.81 4.65 -31.20
N ASN A 84 -3.49 5.10 -32.27
CA ASN A 84 -2.90 5.65 -33.49
C ASN A 84 -3.67 6.91 -33.94
N PRO A 85 -3.36 8.09 -33.39
CA PRO A 85 -4.06 9.34 -33.72
C PRO A 85 -3.86 9.80 -35.18
N SER A 86 -2.81 9.32 -35.85
CA SER A 86 -2.49 9.62 -37.25
C SER A 86 -3.49 9.02 -38.24
N TRP A 87 -4.25 7.99 -37.85
CA TRP A 87 -5.16 7.30 -38.75
C TRP A 87 -6.37 8.16 -39.15
N GLY A 88 -6.49 8.42 -40.44
CA GLY A 88 -7.63 9.12 -41.03
C GLY A 88 -8.80 8.19 -41.37
N CYS A 89 -9.91 8.77 -41.85
CA CYS A 89 -11.15 8.06 -42.17
C CYS A 89 -10.97 6.93 -43.22
N ARG A 90 -10.06 7.09 -44.19
CA ARG A 90 -9.76 6.07 -45.21
C ARG A 90 -9.11 4.82 -44.61
N ILE A 91 -8.08 5.00 -43.78
CA ILE A 91 -7.39 3.91 -43.09
C ILE A 91 -8.36 3.19 -42.15
N LEU A 92 -9.14 3.96 -41.37
CA LEU A 92 -10.15 3.40 -40.47
C LEU A 92 -11.23 2.61 -41.22
N SER A 93 -11.63 3.06 -42.42
CA SER A 93 -12.59 2.33 -43.27
C SER A 93 -12.03 0.99 -43.73
N SER A 94 -10.77 0.97 -44.19
CA SER A 94 -10.08 -0.27 -44.57
C SER A 94 -9.99 -1.25 -43.40
N LYS A 95 -9.59 -0.76 -42.22
CA LYS A 95 -9.50 -1.58 -41.01
C LYS A 95 -10.84 -2.10 -40.50
N LEU A 96 -11.91 -1.33 -40.64
CA LEU A 96 -13.26 -1.82 -40.34
C LEU A 96 -13.70 -2.91 -41.33
N LYS A 97 -13.36 -2.76 -42.62
CA LYS A 97 -13.65 -3.76 -43.64
C LYS A 97 -12.97 -5.11 -43.34
N GLU A 98 -11.72 -5.09 -42.90
CA GLU A 98 -11.00 -6.30 -42.41
C GLU A 98 -11.73 -7.00 -41.25
N LYS A 99 -12.49 -6.25 -40.43
CA LYS A 99 -13.31 -6.78 -39.33
C LYS A 99 -14.74 -7.14 -39.74
N GLY A 100 -15.05 -7.15 -41.03
CA GLY A 100 -16.39 -7.45 -41.56
C GLY A 100 -17.41 -6.32 -41.36
N ILE A 101 -16.96 -5.11 -41.04
CA ILE A 101 -17.80 -3.94 -40.80
C ILE A 101 -17.70 -3.02 -42.02
N LEU A 102 -18.75 -3.04 -42.86
CA LEU A 102 -18.84 -2.19 -44.04
C LEU A 102 -19.40 -0.82 -43.66
N LEU A 103 -18.51 0.15 -43.46
CA LEU A 103 -18.88 1.55 -43.28
C LEU A 103 -18.14 2.44 -44.28
N SER A 104 -18.90 3.31 -44.94
CA SER A 104 -18.33 4.30 -45.84
C SER A 104 -17.43 5.27 -45.08
N PHE A 105 -16.44 5.83 -45.76
CA PHE A 105 -15.56 6.84 -45.17
C PHE A 105 -16.34 8.08 -44.69
N PHE A 106 -17.45 8.44 -45.33
CA PHE A 106 -18.35 9.51 -44.89
C PHE A 106 -19.02 9.18 -43.55
N SER A 107 -19.51 7.95 -43.40
CA SER A 107 -20.10 7.47 -42.14
C SER A 107 -19.07 7.48 -41.01
N ILE A 108 -17.82 7.14 -41.32
CA ILE A 108 -16.71 7.21 -40.37
C ILE A 108 -16.36 8.65 -40.04
N ASN A 109 -16.29 9.55 -41.01
CA ASN A 109 -16.03 10.96 -40.75
C ASN A 109 -17.12 11.59 -39.86
N ARG A 110 -18.39 11.20 -40.07
CA ARG A 110 -19.48 11.58 -39.17
C ARG A 110 -19.26 11.04 -37.75
N LEU A 111 -18.86 9.78 -37.61
CA LEU A 111 -18.52 9.20 -36.31
C LEU A 111 -17.35 9.92 -35.63
N LEU A 112 -16.31 10.26 -36.39
CA LEU A 112 -15.18 11.03 -35.90
C LEU A 112 -15.61 12.42 -35.42
N LYS A 113 -16.47 13.10 -36.18
CA LYS A 113 -17.03 14.40 -35.79
C LYS A 113 -17.87 14.31 -34.51
N ASP A 114 -18.67 13.25 -34.37
CA ASP A 114 -19.44 12.98 -33.14
C ASP A 114 -18.53 12.71 -31.93
N MET A 115 -17.32 12.18 -32.16
CA MET A 115 -16.29 11.93 -31.14
C MET A 115 -15.40 13.17 -30.87
N GLY A 116 -15.40 14.15 -31.77
CA GLY A 116 -14.49 15.29 -31.74
C GLY A 116 -13.07 14.98 -32.22
N GLY A 117 -12.93 14.06 -33.18
CA GLY A 117 -11.67 13.59 -33.79
C GLY A 117 -11.65 13.74 -35.31
N GLU A 118 -12.29 14.76 -35.86
CA GLU A 118 -12.40 15.01 -37.30
C GLU A 118 -11.03 15.28 -37.95
N THR A 119 -10.22 16.14 -37.35
CA THR A 119 -8.86 16.48 -37.79
C THR A 119 -7.80 15.71 -37.00
N TYR A 120 -6.57 15.74 -37.50
CA TYR A 120 -5.42 15.13 -36.82
C TYR A 120 -5.23 15.69 -35.41
N ASP A 121 -5.16 17.02 -35.26
CA ASP A 121 -4.96 17.66 -33.95
C ASP A 121 -6.06 17.33 -32.96
N ARG A 122 -7.30 17.24 -33.46
CA ARG A 122 -8.47 16.83 -32.68
C ARG A 122 -8.36 15.37 -32.22
N ARG A 123 -7.87 14.45 -33.06
CA ARG A 123 -7.59 13.07 -32.65
C ARG A 123 -6.47 12.97 -31.62
N VAL A 124 -5.40 13.77 -31.77
CA VAL A 124 -4.32 13.83 -30.78
C VAL A 124 -4.85 14.35 -29.44
N ASN A 125 -5.63 15.43 -29.46
CA ASN A 125 -6.25 15.95 -28.23
C ASN A 125 -7.25 14.95 -27.63
N TYR A 126 -8.04 14.27 -28.47
CA TYR A 126 -8.94 13.21 -28.03
C TYR A 126 -8.18 12.08 -27.33
N ALA A 127 -7.11 11.56 -27.93
CA ALA A 127 -6.27 10.51 -27.36
C ALA A 127 -5.61 10.97 -26.05
N ARG A 128 -5.15 12.23 -25.98
CA ARG A 128 -4.59 12.83 -24.76
C ARG A 128 -5.63 12.91 -23.64
N ASN A 129 -6.85 13.34 -23.95
CA ASN A 129 -7.96 13.45 -23.00
C ASN A 129 -8.52 12.09 -22.57
N PHE A 130 -8.47 11.07 -23.43
CA PHE A 130 -9.15 9.81 -23.22
C PHE A 130 -8.59 9.00 -22.03
N ALA A 131 -9.43 8.75 -21.03
CA ALA A 131 -9.17 7.83 -19.91
C ALA A 131 -10.19 6.67 -19.82
N GLY A 132 -11.03 6.53 -20.85
CA GLY A 132 -12.12 5.56 -20.91
C GLY A 132 -13.45 6.19 -21.34
N PRO A 133 -14.51 5.39 -21.50
CA PRO A 133 -15.82 5.89 -21.93
C PRO A 133 -16.35 6.99 -20.98
N GLY A 134 -16.45 8.21 -21.49
CA GLY A 134 -16.94 9.37 -20.73
C GLY A 134 -15.99 9.86 -19.63
N ARG A 135 -14.71 9.46 -19.65
CA ARG A 135 -13.70 9.82 -18.65
C ARG A 135 -12.54 10.59 -19.29
N SER A 136 -12.11 11.63 -18.58
CA SER A 136 -10.92 12.43 -18.91
C SER A 136 -9.75 12.08 -17.99
N LYS A 137 -8.50 12.12 -18.48
CA LYS A 137 -7.30 11.96 -17.64
C LYS A 137 -7.18 13.07 -16.61
N GLU A 138 -6.64 12.77 -15.42
CA GLU A 138 -6.54 13.73 -14.32
C GLU A 138 -5.67 14.94 -14.68
N ASP A 139 -4.51 14.72 -15.27
CA ASP A 139 -3.58 15.78 -15.69
C ASP A 139 -4.26 16.79 -16.62
N VAL A 140 -5.06 16.29 -17.55
CA VAL A 140 -5.81 17.11 -18.51
C VAL A 140 -6.91 17.90 -17.79
N ARG A 141 -7.58 17.32 -16.80
CA ARG A 141 -8.58 18.04 -15.99
C ARG A 141 -7.92 19.20 -15.22
N LEU A 142 -6.75 18.95 -14.62
CA LEU A 142 -5.98 19.95 -13.89
C LEU A 142 -5.50 21.07 -14.81
N GLU A 143 -5.00 20.75 -16.00
CA GLU A 143 -4.60 21.73 -17.02
C GLU A 143 -5.76 22.67 -17.38
N ILE A 144 -6.96 22.10 -17.64
CA ILE A 144 -8.16 22.88 -17.99
C ILE A 144 -8.57 23.80 -16.85
N VAL A 145 -8.57 23.30 -15.60
CA VAL A 145 -8.95 24.09 -14.43
C VAL A 145 -7.96 25.22 -14.17
N ARG A 146 -6.65 24.96 -14.27
CA ARG A 146 -5.61 26.00 -14.13
C ARG A 146 -5.75 27.08 -15.19
N LYS A 147 -5.96 26.70 -16.46
CA LYS A 147 -6.22 27.65 -17.55
C LYS A 147 -7.47 28.50 -17.34
N ALA A 148 -8.52 27.92 -16.76
CA ALA A 148 -9.75 28.63 -16.44
C ALA A 148 -9.59 29.58 -15.23
N LEU A 149 -8.83 29.19 -14.20
CA LEU A 149 -8.62 29.99 -12.99
C LEU A 149 -7.65 31.16 -13.20
N ASN A 150 -6.59 30.95 -13.99
CA ASN A 150 -5.62 31.99 -14.32
C ASN A 150 -6.17 33.02 -15.32
N GLN A 151 -7.46 32.92 -15.70
CA GLN A 151 -8.15 33.76 -16.70
C GLN A 151 -7.52 33.81 -18.10
N ASN A 152 -6.59 32.91 -18.40
CA ASN A 152 -5.87 32.86 -19.69
C ASN A 152 -6.79 32.46 -20.87
N GLU A 153 -7.82 31.65 -20.63
CA GLU A 153 -8.76 31.23 -21.67
C GLU A 153 -10.20 31.20 -21.13
N SER A 154 -11.16 31.61 -21.97
CA SER A 154 -12.58 31.52 -21.61
C SER A 154 -13.04 30.06 -21.51
N ILE A 155 -14.00 29.79 -20.62
CA ILE A 155 -14.59 28.45 -20.44
C ILE A 155 -15.25 27.96 -21.74
N SER A 156 -15.73 28.87 -22.58
CA SER A 156 -16.25 28.53 -23.92
C SER A 156 -15.15 28.03 -24.84
N SER A 157 -13.98 28.71 -24.87
CA SER A 157 -12.81 28.27 -25.64
C SER A 157 -12.36 26.87 -25.20
N LEU A 158 -12.21 26.67 -23.88
CA LEU A 158 -11.78 25.38 -23.31
C LEU A 158 -12.78 24.26 -23.61
N SER A 159 -14.08 24.54 -23.50
CA SER A 159 -15.15 23.59 -23.83
C SER A 159 -15.07 23.12 -25.27
N GLU A 160 -14.85 24.06 -26.19
CA GLU A 160 -14.76 23.77 -27.61
C GLU A 160 -13.45 23.03 -27.95
N LYS A 161 -12.31 23.50 -27.43
CA LYS A 161 -10.98 22.93 -27.67
C LYS A 161 -10.86 21.48 -27.24
N TYR A 162 -11.29 21.16 -26.01
CA TYR A 162 -11.19 19.81 -25.45
C TYR A 162 -12.46 18.97 -25.67
N LYS A 163 -13.50 19.53 -26.32
CA LYS A 163 -14.81 18.88 -26.51
C LYS A 163 -15.43 18.37 -25.21
N ILE A 164 -15.30 19.16 -24.15
CA ILE A 164 -15.87 18.87 -22.82
C ILE A 164 -17.01 19.84 -22.58
N ALA A 165 -18.14 19.36 -22.06
CA ALA A 165 -19.27 20.21 -21.76
C ALA A 165 -18.91 21.27 -20.70
N ARG A 166 -19.30 22.55 -20.92
CA ARG A 166 -19.07 23.67 -20.00
C ARG A 166 -19.42 23.33 -18.53
N LYS A 167 -20.58 22.68 -18.33
CA LYS A 167 -21.03 22.24 -16.99
C LYS A 167 -20.04 21.33 -16.26
N THR A 168 -19.30 20.51 -17.01
CA THR A 168 -18.29 19.61 -16.46
C THR A 168 -17.06 20.39 -15.99
N ILE A 169 -16.65 21.41 -16.77
CA ILE A 169 -15.54 22.30 -16.42
C ILE A 169 -15.88 23.07 -15.13
N TYR A 170 -17.08 23.66 -15.03
CA TYR A 170 -17.53 24.31 -13.79
C TYR A 170 -17.53 23.36 -12.58
N LYS A 171 -17.97 22.11 -12.77
CA LYS A 171 -17.93 21.08 -11.73
C LYS A 171 -16.50 20.78 -11.27
N TRP A 172 -15.54 20.74 -12.19
CA TRP A 172 -14.13 20.54 -11.86
C TRP A 172 -13.54 21.74 -11.11
N ILE A 173 -13.79 22.96 -11.56
CA ILE A 173 -13.34 24.18 -10.87
C ILE A 173 -13.85 24.20 -9.42
N LYS A 174 -15.15 23.99 -9.22
CA LYS A 174 -15.76 23.94 -7.88
C LYS A 174 -15.12 22.86 -7.00
N LYS A 175 -14.87 21.67 -7.57
CA LYS A 175 -14.24 20.56 -6.84
C LYS A 175 -12.79 20.89 -6.45
N TYR A 176 -12.03 21.47 -7.38
CA TYR A 176 -10.64 21.86 -7.17
C TYR A 176 -10.50 22.96 -6.11
N GLN A 177 -11.37 23.97 -6.11
CA GLN A 177 -11.38 25.01 -5.08
C GLN A 177 -11.66 24.48 -3.67
N VAL A 178 -12.47 23.43 -3.54
CA VAL A 178 -12.82 22.84 -2.24
C VAL A 178 -11.75 21.85 -1.75
N LYS A 179 -11.19 21.01 -2.64
CA LYS A 179 -10.32 19.89 -2.26
C LYS A 179 -8.85 20.06 -2.61
N GLY A 180 -8.50 21.01 -3.47
CA GLY A 180 -7.15 21.16 -4.04
C GLY A 180 -6.77 20.09 -5.07
N ASN A 181 -7.60 19.05 -5.29
CA ASN A 181 -7.34 17.96 -6.23
C ASN A 181 -8.57 17.54 -7.04
N LEU A 182 -8.33 16.83 -8.16
CA LEU A 182 -9.39 16.38 -9.08
C LEU A 182 -9.58 14.85 -9.12
N THR A 183 -8.83 14.11 -8.30
CA THR A 183 -8.89 12.65 -8.16
C THR A 183 -10.33 12.13 -8.06
N ASP A 184 -10.64 11.05 -8.76
CA ASP A 184 -11.98 10.47 -8.72
C ASP A 184 -12.30 10.01 -7.28
N SER A 185 -13.44 10.45 -6.71
CA SER A 185 -13.80 10.08 -5.33
C SER A 185 -14.27 8.63 -5.21
N TYR A 186 -14.49 7.97 -6.36
CA TYR A 186 -14.95 6.61 -6.40
C TYR A 186 -13.77 5.69 -6.16
N VAL A 187 -13.76 5.03 -5.00
CA VAL A 187 -12.74 4.08 -4.63
C VAL A 187 -12.91 2.80 -5.46
N VAL A 188 -11.86 2.39 -6.16
CA VAL A 188 -11.87 1.22 -7.05
C VAL A 188 -11.18 0.03 -6.37
N ALA A 189 -11.48 -1.18 -6.84
CA ALA A 189 -10.81 -2.41 -6.44
C ALA A 189 -10.98 -2.75 -4.95
N GLU A 190 -9.88 -3.04 -4.26
CA GLU A 190 -9.88 -3.62 -2.90
C GLU A 190 -10.36 -2.64 -1.84
N ALA A 191 -10.24 -1.34 -2.09
CA ALA A 191 -10.70 -0.31 -1.18
C ALA A 191 -12.19 0.04 -1.37
N HIS A 192 -12.90 -0.58 -2.34
CA HIS A 192 -14.34 -0.38 -2.49
C HIS A 192 -15.11 -1.03 -1.32
N PRO A 193 -16.13 -0.39 -0.71
CA PRO A 193 -16.82 -0.92 0.48
C PRO A 193 -17.47 -2.30 0.28
N ARG A 194 -17.91 -2.58 -0.96
CA ARG A 194 -18.47 -3.88 -1.38
C ARG A 194 -17.42 -4.81 -2.00
N ALA A 195 -16.13 -4.50 -1.90
CA ALA A 195 -15.09 -5.38 -2.37
C ALA A 195 -15.16 -6.70 -1.60
N ILE A 196 -15.22 -7.79 -2.36
CA ILE A 196 -15.23 -9.15 -1.83
C ILE A 196 -13.82 -9.51 -1.31
N TYR A 197 -12.80 -8.97 -1.97
CA TYR A 197 -11.41 -8.95 -1.50
C TYR A 197 -11.19 -7.75 -0.58
N PRO A 198 -10.31 -7.83 0.44
CA PRO A 198 -9.41 -8.94 0.80
C PRO A 198 -10.05 -9.98 1.74
N LYS A 199 -11.32 -9.82 2.11
CA LYS A 199 -12.01 -10.63 3.15
C LYS A 199 -11.95 -12.13 2.86
N ILE A 200 -12.25 -12.51 1.61
CA ILE A 200 -12.31 -13.89 1.16
C ILE A 200 -10.93 -14.49 0.85
N THR A 201 -9.92 -13.65 0.60
CA THR A 201 -8.59 -14.11 0.18
C THR A 201 -7.97 -15.04 1.21
N LYS A 202 -8.03 -14.69 2.50
CA LYS A 202 -7.48 -15.52 3.60
C LYS A 202 -8.20 -16.86 3.70
N GLU A 203 -9.52 -16.86 3.59
CA GLU A 203 -10.35 -18.07 3.65
C GLU A 203 -10.04 -19.03 2.49
N VAL A 204 -9.91 -18.50 1.27
CA VAL A 204 -9.51 -19.29 0.09
C VAL A 204 -8.12 -19.88 0.25
N LEU A 205 -7.13 -19.09 0.71
CA LEU A 205 -5.77 -19.58 0.93
C LEU A 205 -5.73 -20.67 2.01
N ASN A 206 -6.52 -20.54 3.07
CA ASN A 206 -6.63 -21.58 4.11
C ASN A 206 -7.21 -22.88 3.55
N ILE A 207 -8.23 -22.81 2.69
CA ILE A 207 -8.81 -24.00 2.03
C ILE A 207 -7.78 -24.63 1.09
N VAL A 208 -6.97 -23.83 0.38
CA VAL A 208 -5.90 -24.34 -0.48
C VAL A 208 -4.83 -25.07 0.34
N VAL A 209 -4.45 -24.53 1.51
CA VAL A 209 -3.50 -25.19 2.41
C VAL A 209 -4.06 -26.51 2.95
N ALA A 210 -5.34 -26.54 3.31
CA ALA A 210 -6.00 -27.75 3.81
C ALA A 210 -6.21 -28.80 2.72
N ASN A 211 -6.57 -28.37 1.50
CA ASN A 211 -6.93 -29.26 0.39
C ASN A 211 -6.36 -28.73 -0.95
N PRO A 212 -5.07 -28.99 -1.25
CA PRO A 212 -4.42 -28.48 -2.47
C PRO A 212 -5.04 -29.00 -3.77
N ASN A 213 -5.70 -30.17 -3.72
CA ASN A 213 -6.31 -30.85 -4.85
C ASN A 213 -7.65 -30.26 -5.29
N TYR A 214 -8.25 -29.35 -4.51
CA TYR A 214 -9.55 -28.80 -4.87
C TYR A 214 -9.49 -27.90 -6.10
N SER A 215 -10.51 -28.05 -6.96
CA SER A 215 -10.72 -27.18 -8.12
C SER A 215 -11.29 -25.83 -7.69
N VAL A 216 -11.15 -24.83 -8.56
CA VAL A 216 -11.75 -23.50 -8.38
C VAL A 216 -13.26 -23.59 -8.10
N HIS A 217 -13.97 -24.48 -8.78
CA HIS A 217 -15.42 -24.68 -8.59
C HIS A 217 -15.74 -25.34 -7.26
N THR A 218 -14.90 -26.27 -6.80
CA THR A 218 -15.05 -26.92 -5.51
C THR A 218 -14.85 -25.92 -4.38
N ILE A 219 -13.79 -25.11 -4.45
CA ILE A 219 -13.51 -24.02 -3.49
C ILE A 219 -14.67 -23.01 -3.46
N ALA A 220 -15.30 -22.74 -4.61
CA ALA A 220 -16.44 -21.80 -4.72
C ALA A 220 -17.70 -22.25 -3.97
N LYS A 221 -17.83 -23.54 -3.64
CA LYS A 221 -18.93 -24.02 -2.82
C LYS A 221 -18.75 -23.70 -1.34
N PHE A 222 -17.50 -23.60 -0.89
CA PHE A 222 -17.16 -23.37 0.52
C PHE A 222 -17.10 -21.89 0.88
N VAL A 223 -16.89 -21.00 -0.10
CA VAL A 223 -16.69 -19.58 0.14
C VAL A 223 -17.69 -18.75 -0.65
N LYS A 224 -18.13 -17.61 -0.09
CA LYS A 224 -19.09 -16.69 -0.73
C LYS A 224 -18.46 -15.90 -1.90
N GLY A 225 -18.06 -16.58 -2.98
CA GLY A 225 -17.44 -15.98 -4.17
C GLY A 225 -17.76 -16.74 -5.45
N SER A 226 -17.69 -16.05 -6.59
CA SER A 226 -17.83 -16.72 -7.90
C SER A 226 -16.60 -17.56 -8.23
N SER A 227 -16.73 -18.54 -9.13
CA SER A 227 -15.56 -19.31 -9.59
C SER A 227 -14.48 -18.40 -10.21
N TRP A 228 -14.88 -17.35 -10.94
CA TRP A 228 -13.93 -16.37 -11.47
C TRP A 228 -13.20 -15.60 -10.36
N THR A 229 -13.90 -15.29 -9.27
CA THR A 229 -13.31 -14.62 -8.08
C THR A 229 -12.19 -15.48 -7.49
N ILE A 230 -12.45 -16.77 -7.28
CA ILE A 230 -11.45 -17.68 -6.72
C ILE A 230 -10.29 -17.88 -7.69
N TRP A 231 -10.57 -18.07 -8.98
CA TRP A 231 -9.52 -18.14 -9.99
C TRP A 231 -8.63 -16.89 -9.96
N SER A 232 -9.22 -15.69 -9.84
CA SER A 232 -8.46 -14.45 -9.75
C SER A 232 -7.60 -14.36 -8.48
N ILE A 233 -8.06 -14.88 -7.33
CA ILE A 233 -7.23 -14.96 -6.10
C ILE A 233 -6.04 -15.87 -6.34
N LEU A 234 -6.29 -17.07 -6.84
CA LEU A 234 -5.24 -18.05 -7.07
C LEU A 234 -4.22 -17.52 -8.09
N ASN A 235 -4.68 -16.89 -9.17
CA ASN A 235 -3.81 -16.30 -10.18
C ASN A 235 -2.89 -15.21 -9.63
N ARG A 236 -3.41 -14.32 -8.77
CA ARG A 236 -2.61 -13.27 -8.13
C ARG A 236 -1.56 -13.82 -7.16
N ASN A 237 -1.82 -14.98 -6.55
CA ASN A 237 -0.89 -15.65 -5.63
C ASN A 237 -0.02 -16.71 -6.34
N ASN A 238 -0.08 -16.82 -7.67
CA ASN A 238 0.61 -17.86 -8.45
C ASN A 238 0.24 -19.30 -8.05
N LEU A 239 -1.03 -19.54 -7.69
CA LEU A 239 -1.58 -20.83 -7.23
C LEU A 239 -2.57 -21.46 -8.22
N ASN A 240 -2.43 -21.16 -9.51
CA ASN A 240 -3.36 -21.61 -10.56
C ASN A 240 -3.36 -23.13 -10.77
N THR A 241 -2.17 -23.72 -10.85
CA THR A 241 -1.97 -25.15 -11.03
C THR A 241 -1.98 -25.88 -9.69
N GLN A 242 -2.40 -27.14 -9.72
CA GLN A 242 -2.46 -28.00 -8.55
C GLN A 242 -1.08 -28.19 -7.91
N ASN A 243 -0.02 -28.35 -8.72
CA ASN A 243 1.35 -28.51 -8.24
C ASN A 243 1.82 -27.28 -7.43
N LEU A 244 1.46 -26.07 -7.87
CA LEU A 244 1.79 -24.83 -7.16
C LEU A 244 1.04 -24.74 -5.82
N ARG A 245 -0.23 -25.18 -5.78
CA ARG A 245 -1.01 -25.27 -4.53
C ARG A 245 -0.39 -26.26 -3.55
N PHE A 246 0.10 -27.39 -4.03
CA PHE A 246 0.74 -28.41 -3.21
C PHE A 246 2.09 -27.95 -2.66
N ALA A 247 2.93 -27.33 -3.50
CA ALA A 247 4.18 -26.71 -3.04
C ALA A 247 3.92 -25.62 -1.99
N TYR A 248 2.89 -24.80 -2.20
CA TYR A 248 2.47 -23.77 -1.26
C TYR A 248 2.01 -24.34 0.09
N SER A 249 1.21 -25.41 0.10
CA SER A 249 0.78 -26.07 1.34
C SER A 249 1.95 -26.69 2.09
N GLN A 250 2.90 -27.33 1.39
CA GLN A 250 4.11 -27.92 2.00
C GLN A 250 5.01 -26.85 2.63
N ASN A 251 5.23 -25.73 1.93
CA ASN A 251 6.02 -24.61 2.46
C ASN A 251 5.38 -24.04 3.74
N ILE A 252 4.06 -23.91 3.79
CA ILE A 252 3.36 -23.44 4.99
C ILE A 252 3.42 -24.46 6.14
N GLN A 253 3.26 -25.76 5.84
CA GLN A 253 3.35 -26.82 6.85
C GLN A 253 4.75 -26.90 7.45
N SER A 254 5.81 -26.90 6.62
CA SER A 254 7.20 -26.88 7.11
C SER A 254 7.53 -25.63 7.93
N THR A 255 6.91 -24.49 7.64
CA THR A 255 7.04 -23.27 8.45
C THR A 255 6.34 -23.42 9.81
N LYS A 256 5.14 -24.04 9.85
CA LYS A 256 4.42 -24.31 11.10
C LYS A 256 5.15 -25.30 11.99
N GLU A 257 5.74 -26.34 11.42
CA GLU A 257 6.54 -27.33 12.17
C GLU A 257 7.81 -26.73 12.78
N LYS A 258 8.40 -25.72 12.14
CA LYS A 258 9.51 -24.93 12.72
C LYS A 258 9.07 -24.01 13.86
N VAL A 259 7.79 -23.67 13.94
CA VAL A 259 7.21 -22.95 15.08
C VAL A 259 6.56 -23.98 16.01
N ALA A 260 7.35 -24.96 16.46
CA ALA A 260 6.97 -25.76 17.61
C ALA A 260 6.77 -24.80 18.79
N THR A 261 5.57 -24.81 19.38
CA THR A 261 5.28 -24.09 20.62
C THR A 261 6.20 -24.65 21.68
N THR A 262 7.35 -24.02 21.87
CA THR A 262 8.11 -24.21 23.08
C THR A 262 7.18 -23.80 24.22
N GLY A 263 6.76 -24.76 25.05
CA GLY A 263 6.19 -24.45 26.35
C GLY A 263 7.09 -23.47 27.10
N ILE A 264 6.61 -22.85 28.16
CA ILE A 264 7.36 -21.82 28.91
C ILE A 264 8.82 -22.26 29.17
N GLU A 265 9.04 -23.54 29.45
CA GLU A 265 10.36 -24.17 29.59
C GLU A 265 11.23 -24.10 28.33
N GLY A 266 10.69 -24.36 27.14
CA GLY A 266 11.44 -24.27 25.88
C GLY A 266 11.70 -22.82 25.43
N ARG A 267 10.90 -21.84 25.89
CA ARG A 267 11.21 -20.41 25.69
C ARG A 267 12.42 -19.99 26.52
N VAL A 268 12.50 -20.45 27.77
CA VAL A 268 13.68 -20.19 28.61
C VAL A 268 14.91 -20.87 28.03
N LYS A 269 14.77 -22.10 27.51
CA LYS A 269 15.87 -22.86 26.90
C LYS A 269 16.36 -22.25 25.58
N SER A 270 15.45 -21.82 24.70
CA SER A 270 15.82 -21.15 23.44
C SER A 270 16.44 -19.77 23.66
N VAL A 271 15.98 -19.01 24.66
CA VAL A 271 16.64 -17.75 25.04
C VAL A 271 18.05 -18.05 25.57
N PHE A 272 18.23 -19.08 26.40
CA PHE A 272 19.56 -19.47 26.88
C PHE A 272 20.47 -19.93 25.73
N GLU A 273 19.97 -20.75 24.80
CA GLU A 273 20.73 -21.26 23.64
C GLU A 273 21.05 -20.16 22.62
N THR A 274 20.16 -19.19 22.42
CA THR A 274 20.39 -18.05 21.51
C THR A 274 21.33 -17.00 22.13
N PHE A 275 21.45 -16.95 23.46
CA PHE A 275 22.38 -16.07 24.18
C PHE A 275 23.78 -16.66 24.37
N VAL A 276 24.07 -17.87 23.89
CA VAL A 276 25.44 -18.38 23.80
C VAL A 276 25.91 -18.27 22.35
N PRO A 277 26.68 -17.24 21.96
CA PRO A 277 27.31 -17.22 20.66
C PRO A 277 28.26 -18.44 20.56
N ASN A 278 27.99 -19.34 19.62
CA ASN A 278 28.83 -20.45 19.16
C ASN A 278 30.03 -20.79 20.07
N LEU A 279 29.79 -21.43 21.21
CA LEU A 279 30.78 -22.32 21.78
C LEU A 279 30.40 -23.73 21.33
N ALA A 280 31.37 -24.45 20.77
CA ALA A 280 31.26 -25.87 20.41
C ALA A 280 30.52 -26.66 21.51
N PRO A 281 29.74 -27.70 21.15
CA PRO A 281 28.92 -28.43 22.10
C PRO A 281 29.76 -28.87 23.30
N ALA A 282 29.54 -28.22 24.44
CA ALA A 282 30.25 -28.53 25.66
C ALA A 282 29.93 -29.99 26.05
N PRO A 283 30.91 -30.76 26.57
CA PRO A 283 30.67 -32.11 27.02
C PRO A 283 29.57 -32.14 28.09
N PRO A 284 28.77 -33.22 28.18
CA PRO A 284 27.67 -33.29 29.12
C PRO A 284 28.15 -32.96 30.54
N PRO A 285 27.42 -32.12 31.30
CA PRO A 285 27.85 -31.71 32.62
C PRO A 285 28.05 -32.93 33.50
N GLY A 286 29.27 -33.11 34.03
CA GLY A 286 29.59 -34.23 34.91
C GLY A 286 28.64 -34.26 36.11
N LYS A 287 28.36 -35.46 36.63
CA LYS A 287 27.42 -35.73 37.74
C LYS A 287 27.64 -34.86 39.00
N PHE A 288 28.78 -34.19 39.12
CA PHE A 288 29.15 -33.28 40.19
C PHE A 288 28.67 -31.81 40.01
N SER A 289 28.17 -31.40 38.84
CA SER A 289 27.71 -30.01 38.62
C SER A 289 26.35 -29.73 39.26
N PHE A 290 25.47 -30.73 39.34
CA PHE A 290 24.15 -30.60 39.94
C PHE A 290 24.25 -30.36 41.46
N LEU A 291 25.11 -31.10 42.15
CA LEU A 291 25.35 -30.96 43.59
C LEU A 291 25.90 -29.59 43.99
N LYS A 292 26.71 -28.95 43.14
CA LYS A 292 27.18 -27.57 43.39
C LYS A 292 26.06 -26.54 43.30
N ILE A 293 25.20 -26.66 42.29
CA ILE A 293 24.06 -25.75 42.09
C ILE A 293 23.07 -25.91 43.25
N VAL A 294 22.73 -27.15 43.60
CA VAL A 294 21.85 -27.44 44.75
C VAL A 294 22.46 -26.92 46.04
N GLY A 295 23.73 -27.19 46.30
CA GLY A 295 24.43 -26.70 47.50
C GLY A 295 24.46 -25.17 47.62
N ILE A 296 24.72 -24.46 46.53
CA ILE A 296 24.71 -22.98 46.52
C ILE A 296 23.29 -22.46 46.77
N THR A 297 22.27 -23.05 46.14
CA THR A 297 20.88 -22.61 46.34
C THR A 297 20.38 -22.89 47.76
N SER A 298 20.75 -24.02 48.37
CA SER A 298 20.37 -24.35 49.75
C SER A 298 21.07 -23.46 50.78
N VAL A 299 22.33 -23.11 50.55
CA VAL A 299 23.04 -22.16 51.43
C VAL A 299 22.43 -20.77 51.33
N LEU A 300 22.10 -20.33 50.11
CA LEU A 300 21.48 -19.02 49.88
C LEU A 300 20.09 -18.93 50.53
N THR A 301 19.25 -19.97 50.41
CA THR A 301 17.93 -19.99 51.06
C THR A 301 18.05 -19.96 52.58
N VAL A 302 18.97 -20.72 53.18
CA VAL A 302 19.22 -20.68 54.62
C VAL A 302 19.66 -19.28 55.06
N ILE A 303 20.61 -18.65 54.36
CA ILE A 303 21.07 -17.29 54.68
C ILE A 303 19.92 -16.29 54.58
N THR A 304 19.10 -16.35 53.52
CA THR A 304 17.96 -15.43 53.37
C THR A 304 16.88 -15.65 54.44
N SER A 305 16.64 -16.89 54.85
CA SER A 305 15.69 -17.20 55.92
C SER A 305 16.19 -16.67 57.27
N LEU A 306 17.47 -16.87 57.59
CA LEU A 306 18.07 -16.35 58.82
C LEU A 306 18.07 -14.81 58.85
N ALA A 307 18.39 -14.18 57.72
CA ALA A 307 18.34 -12.72 57.59
C ALA A 307 16.91 -12.17 57.76
N PHE A 308 15.90 -12.87 57.23
CA PHE A 308 14.51 -12.49 57.39
C PHE A 308 14.02 -12.66 58.84
N SER A 309 14.38 -13.76 59.49
CA SER A 309 14.08 -13.97 60.91
C SER A 309 14.76 -12.92 61.81
N TYR A 310 16.01 -12.58 61.52
CA TYR A 310 16.73 -11.52 62.23
C TYR A 310 16.09 -10.14 62.02
N TRP A 311 15.65 -9.84 60.80
CA TRP A 311 14.92 -8.61 60.50
C TRP A 311 13.59 -8.49 61.26
N ILE A 312 12.81 -9.58 61.34
CA ILE A 312 11.59 -9.64 62.15
C ILE A 312 11.93 -9.38 63.63
N SER A 313 12.98 -10.02 64.14
CA SER A 313 13.41 -9.84 65.53
C SER A 313 13.69 -8.37 65.85
N ILE A 314 14.39 -7.65 64.97
CA ILE A 314 14.70 -6.22 65.14
C ILE A 314 13.42 -5.37 65.19
N ILE A 315 12.45 -5.65 64.31
CA ILE A 315 11.18 -4.90 64.28
C ILE A 315 10.38 -5.14 65.56
N THR A 316 10.38 -6.37 66.05
CA THR A 316 9.64 -6.75 67.27
C THR A 316 10.32 -6.32 68.57
N SER A 317 11.65 -6.11 68.58
CA SER A 317 12.40 -5.66 69.76
C SER A 317 12.29 -4.16 70.01
N THR A 318 11.62 -3.41 69.13
CA THR A 318 11.54 -1.96 69.21
C THR A 318 10.33 -1.52 70.02
N SER A 319 10.56 -0.81 71.12
CA SER A 319 9.54 -0.40 72.09
C SER A 319 8.67 0.79 71.64
N SER A 320 9.05 1.47 70.56
CA SER A 320 8.31 2.62 70.01
C SER A 320 7.70 2.31 68.66
N PHE A 321 6.38 2.51 68.55
CA PHE A 321 5.63 2.33 67.30
C PHE A 321 6.20 3.14 66.13
N GLY A 322 6.66 4.38 66.39
CA GLY A 322 7.31 5.22 65.38
C GLY A 322 8.64 4.64 64.89
N GLY A 323 9.40 3.98 65.78
CA GLY A 323 10.66 3.32 65.42
C GLY A 323 10.46 2.13 64.50
N SER A 324 9.46 1.28 64.80
CA SER A 324 9.12 0.12 63.96
C SER A 324 8.67 0.55 62.55
N VAL A 325 7.85 1.60 62.45
CA VAL A 325 7.42 2.16 61.15
C VAL A 325 8.63 2.71 60.38
N GLY A 326 9.53 3.44 61.05
CA GLY A 326 10.76 3.95 60.44
C GLY A 326 11.66 2.85 59.86
N MET A 327 11.80 1.72 60.56
CA MET A 327 12.59 0.57 60.08
C MET A 327 11.95 -0.14 58.89
N VAL A 328 10.61 -0.20 58.83
CA VAL A 328 9.91 -0.73 57.65
C VAL A 328 10.16 0.16 56.42
N PHE A 329 10.09 1.49 56.56
CA PHE A 329 10.40 2.39 55.44
C PHE A 329 11.87 2.32 55.01
N ALA A 330 12.81 2.24 55.96
CA ALA A 330 14.24 2.10 55.64
C ALA A 330 14.55 0.78 54.91
N SER A 331 13.95 -0.33 55.33
CA SER A 331 14.11 -1.62 54.66
C SER A 331 13.47 -1.63 53.28
N LEU A 332 12.30 -1.01 53.11
CA LEU A 332 11.67 -0.87 51.80
C LEU A 332 12.52 -0.02 50.84
N ALA A 333 13.09 1.09 51.32
CA ALA A 333 14.00 1.91 50.53
C ALA A 333 15.26 1.14 50.11
N LEU A 334 15.85 0.35 51.01
CA LEU A 334 17.00 -0.49 50.72
C LEU A 334 16.68 -1.57 49.66
N ILE A 335 15.52 -2.23 49.77
CA ILE A 335 15.07 -3.23 48.79
C ILE A 335 14.90 -2.59 47.42
N MET A 336 14.20 -1.45 47.34
CA MET A 336 14.00 -0.74 46.08
C MET A 336 15.34 -0.28 45.47
N GLY A 337 16.25 0.25 46.30
CA GLY A 337 17.61 0.61 45.87
C GLY A 337 18.39 -0.58 45.34
N MET A 338 18.31 -1.74 46.00
CA MET A 338 18.97 -2.97 45.55
C MET A 338 18.41 -3.47 44.22
N PHE A 339 17.10 -3.37 43.99
CA PHE A 339 16.50 -3.72 42.70
C PHE A 339 16.99 -2.81 41.58
N PHE A 340 17.02 -1.49 41.80
CA PHE A 340 17.57 -0.55 40.81
C PHE A 340 19.07 -0.76 40.56
N PHE A 341 19.84 -1.08 41.60
CA PHE A 341 21.26 -1.39 41.47
C PHE A 341 21.49 -2.69 40.68
N LEU A 342 20.75 -3.76 40.94
CA LEU A 342 20.87 -5.00 40.17
C LEU A 342 20.44 -4.81 38.72
N TYR A 343 19.43 -3.99 38.47
CA TYR A 343 19.02 -3.62 37.11
C TYR A 343 20.12 -2.82 36.40
N SER A 344 20.73 -1.84 37.07
CA SER A 344 21.83 -1.05 36.50
C SER A 344 23.13 -1.87 36.34
N LEU A 345 23.34 -2.88 37.18
CA LEU A 345 24.50 -3.76 37.13
C LEU A 345 24.64 -4.47 35.78
N LYS A 346 23.53 -4.81 35.12
CA LYS A 346 23.56 -5.33 33.74
C LYS A 346 24.25 -4.34 32.79
N TYR A 347 23.97 -3.04 32.92
CA TYR A 347 24.58 -2.00 32.10
C TYR A 347 26.06 -1.81 32.46
N TYR A 348 26.42 -1.85 33.75
CA TYR A 348 27.83 -1.78 34.15
C TYR A 348 28.64 -3.00 33.71
N ILE A 349 28.08 -4.21 33.81
CA ILE A 349 28.72 -5.45 33.34
C ILE A 349 28.88 -5.43 31.83
N THR A 350 27.85 -5.04 31.08
CA THR A 350 27.95 -4.94 29.62
C THR A 350 28.98 -3.89 29.20
N LEU A 351 29.04 -2.75 29.88
CA LEU A 351 30.04 -1.72 29.62
C LEU A 351 31.47 -2.19 29.99
N ALA A 352 31.62 -2.94 31.09
CA ALA A 352 32.89 -3.56 31.47
C ALA A 352 33.32 -4.66 30.49
N ILE A 353 32.39 -5.47 29.98
CA ILE A 353 32.65 -6.49 28.95
C ILE A 353 33.08 -5.82 27.65
N VAL A 354 32.37 -4.78 27.22
CA VAL A 354 32.71 -4.02 26.00
C VAL A 354 34.10 -3.39 26.12
N LEU A 355 34.42 -2.76 27.26
CA LEU A 355 35.78 -2.25 27.50
C LEU A 355 36.83 -3.38 27.54
N SER A 356 36.49 -4.53 28.13
CA SER A 356 37.39 -5.68 28.26
C SER A 356 37.74 -6.29 26.90
N TYR A 357 36.78 -6.36 25.96
CA TYR A 357 37.06 -6.78 24.59
C TYR A 357 37.88 -5.73 23.82
N SER A 358 37.60 -4.45 24.05
CA SER A 358 38.37 -3.35 23.44
C SER A 358 39.83 -3.31 23.89
N GLN A 359 40.18 -3.82 25.07
CA GLN A 359 41.56 -3.88 25.55
C GLN A 359 42.35 -5.09 25.06
N LYS A 360 41.69 -6.14 24.56
CA LYS A 360 42.36 -7.39 24.17
C LYS A 360 43.03 -7.34 22.80
N GLU A 361 42.58 -6.47 21.90
CA GLU A 361 43.13 -6.42 20.53
C GLU A 361 44.43 -5.60 20.40
N GLY A 362 44.91 -4.99 21.49
CA GLY A 362 46.19 -4.26 21.51
C GLY A 362 47.40 -5.06 22.00
N LEU A 363 47.23 -6.34 22.37
CA LEU A 363 48.28 -7.17 22.97
C LEU A 363 48.33 -8.56 22.32
N GLU A 364 48.51 -8.60 20.99
CA GLU A 364 49.02 -9.77 20.29
C GLU A 364 50.33 -9.41 19.58
N ASN A 365 51.39 -9.29 20.37
CA ASN A 365 52.70 -9.81 19.99
C ASN A 365 53.42 -10.30 21.25
N GLU A 366 53.98 -11.50 21.12
CA GLU A 366 54.75 -12.29 22.09
C GLU A 366 53.98 -13.14 23.12
N GLY A 367 54.06 -14.46 22.89
CA GLY A 367 54.58 -15.38 23.90
C GLY A 367 53.71 -15.67 25.12
N ALA A 368 52.85 -16.69 24.99
CA ALA A 368 52.47 -17.66 26.01
C ALA A 368 52.46 -17.19 27.49
N ILE A 369 51.35 -16.61 27.98
CA ILE A 369 51.06 -16.56 29.42
C ILE A 369 49.57 -16.85 29.69
N LYS A 370 49.34 -17.79 30.62
CA LYS A 370 48.03 -18.23 31.13
C LYS A 370 47.12 -17.04 31.46
N SER A 371 45.88 -17.14 30.98
CA SER A 371 44.77 -16.22 31.24
C SER A 371 44.60 -15.91 32.73
N LYS A 372 45.14 -14.78 33.19
CA LYS A 372 44.76 -14.17 34.46
C LYS A 372 43.86 -12.98 34.17
N GLY A 373 42.57 -13.27 34.14
CA GLY A 373 41.51 -12.33 33.79
C GLY A 373 41.15 -11.35 34.91
N LEU A 374 40.56 -10.24 34.46
CA LEU A 374 39.56 -9.32 35.05
C LEU A 374 39.43 -9.22 36.59
N LEU A 375 39.43 -10.34 37.32
CA LEU A 375 39.48 -10.40 38.79
C LEU A 375 40.69 -9.67 39.37
N GLN A 376 41.87 -9.78 38.75
CA GLN A 376 43.09 -9.14 39.26
C GLN A 376 43.11 -7.61 39.04
N TRP A 377 42.43 -7.11 38.00
CA TRP A 377 42.20 -5.69 37.76
C TRP A 377 41.20 -5.11 38.78
N LEU A 378 40.12 -5.84 39.06
CA LEU A 378 39.08 -5.41 39.99
C LEU A 378 39.54 -5.46 41.46
N LEU A 379 40.54 -6.29 41.78
CA LEU A 379 41.17 -6.41 43.11
C LEU A 379 42.39 -5.50 43.33
N GLY A 380 42.72 -4.60 42.39
CA GLY A 380 43.71 -3.54 42.62
C GLY A 380 45.16 -4.01 42.80
N ALA A 381 45.56 -5.13 42.18
CA ALA A 381 46.96 -5.53 42.18
C ALA A 381 47.76 -4.67 41.16
N LYS A 382 48.62 -3.78 41.67
CA LYS A 382 49.52 -2.92 40.91
C LYS A 382 50.25 -3.70 39.80
N ALA A 383 49.99 -3.33 38.55
CA ALA A 383 50.84 -3.64 37.40
C ALA A 383 51.10 -2.34 36.63
N SER A 384 52.38 -2.14 36.33
CA SER A 384 53.04 -0.97 35.76
C SER A 384 52.41 -0.48 34.45
N GLU A 385 52.41 0.84 34.26
CA GLU A 385 51.86 1.56 33.11
C GLU A 385 52.57 1.22 31.78
N PRO A 386 51.81 1.07 30.70
CA PRO A 386 52.22 1.57 29.40
C PRO A 386 51.26 2.62 28.84
N GLU A 387 51.80 3.44 27.95
CA GLU A 387 51.22 4.65 27.36
C GLU A 387 49.84 4.42 26.73
N ARG A 388 48.92 5.36 27.01
CA ARG A 388 47.53 5.31 26.54
C ARG A 388 47.40 6.00 25.19
N SER A 389 47.41 5.25 24.10
CA SER A 389 46.73 5.66 22.87
C SER A 389 45.23 5.34 23.01
N ALA A 390 44.38 6.36 22.94
CA ALA A 390 42.93 6.20 23.03
C ALA A 390 42.41 5.40 21.83
N VAL A 391 42.22 4.09 22.03
CA VAL A 391 41.63 3.19 21.03
C VAL A 391 40.13 3.50 20.95
N GLY A 392 39.72 4.17 19.86
CA GLY A 392 38.32 4.38 19.53
C GLY A 392 37.66 3.11 18.99
N LEU A 393 36.33 3.04 19.12
CA LEU A 393 35.44 1.95 18.66
C LEU A 393 35.36 1.83 17.13
N LYS A 394 36.48 1.66 16.41
CA LYS A 394 36.45 1.31 14.99
C LYS A 394 36.46 -0.20 14.86
N SER A 395 35.38 -0.77 14.31
CA SER A 395 35.37 -2.17 13.89
C SER A 395 36.40 -2.35 12.77
N ASN A 396 37.35 -3.26 12.96
CA ASN A 396 38.29 -3.61 11.90
C ASN A 396 37.57 -4.41 10.81
N LEU A 397 37.34 -3.78 9.66
CA LEU A 397 36.62 -4.35 8.51
C LEU A 397 37.58 -4.83 7.40
N ASP A 398 38.90 -4.83 7.65
CA ASP A 398 39.94 -5.14 6.66
C ASP A 398 39.89 -6.58 6.13
N SER A 399 39.11 -7.46 6.77
CA SER A 399 38.92 -8.86 6.36
C SER A 399 37.75 -9.09 5.38
N LEU A 400 36.92 -8.07 5.10
CA LEU A 400 35.76 -8.21 4.22
C LEU A 400 36.11 -7.84 2.77
N LYS A 401 36.38 -8.86 1.95
CA LYS A 401 36.45 -8.70 0.48
C LYS A 401 35.04 -8.79 -0.12
N LEU A 402 34.54 -7.67 -0.62
CA LEU A 402 33.26 -7.61 -1.32
C LEU A 402 33.42 -8.23 -2.73
N GLU A 403 32.57 -9.21 -3.08
CA GLU A 403 32.56 -9.82 -4.43
C GLU A 403 31.99 -8.91 -5.52
N SER A 404 31.21 -7.90 -5.13
CA SER A 404 30.67 -6.88 -6.03
C SER A 404 30.42 -5.58 -5.28
N HIS A 405 30.49 -4.45 -5.99
CA HIS A 405 30.19 -3.12 -5.45
C HIS A 405 28.71 -2.78 -5.72
N PRO A 406 27.78 -2.98 -4.74
CA PRO A 406 26.39 -2.59 -4.91
C PRO A 406 26.28 -1.09 -5.18
N PHE A 407 25.23 -0.69 -5.90
CA PHE A 407 24.90 0.72 -6.10
C PHE A 407 24.37 1.31 -4.80
N VAL A 408 25.01 2.38 -4.31
CA VAL A 408 24.67 3.02 -3.03
C VAL A 408 24.03 4.39 -3.30
N SER A 409 22.86 4.64 -2.71
CA SER A 409 22.21 5.96 -2.77
C SER A 409 22.30 6.67 -1.43
N VAL A 410 22.94 7.85 -1.42
CA VAL A 410 23.13 8.67 -0.23
C VAL A 410 22.14 9.83 -0.27
N GLN A 411 21.11 9.79 0.57
CA GLN A 411 20.05 10.78 0.60
C GLN A 411 20.24 11.74 1.77
N ILE A 412 20.24 13.04 1.50
CA ILE A 412 20.47 14.08 2.52
C ILE A 412 19.41 15.15 2.38
N ALA A 413 18.69 15.41 3.47
CA ALA A 413 17.74 16.51 3.58
C ALA A 413 18.42 17.73 4.20
N LEU A 414 18.18 18.92 3.64
CA LEU A 414 18.80 20.19 4.04
C LEU A 414 17.75 21.26 4.32
N TYR A 415 17.98 22.03 5.39
CA TYR A 415 17.13 23.16 5.78
C TYR A 415 17.92 24.20 6.59
N ASN A 416 18.24 25.34 5.97
CA ASN A 416 18.95 26.51 6.52
C ASN A 416 20.32 26.20 7.15
N GLU A 417 21.18 25.46 6.43
CA GLU A 417 22.48 24.98 6.92
C GLU A 417 23.68 25.57 6.14
N LYS A 418 23.67 26.88 5.89
CA LYS A 418 24.66 27.58 5.04
C LYS A 418 26.13 27.35 5.42
N ASN A 419 26.41 27.12 6.70
CA ASN A 419 27.78 26.97 7.24
C ASN A 419 28.28 25.51 7.17
N VAL A 420 27.38 24.56 6.94
CA VAL A 420 27.69 23.12 6.97
C VAL A 420 27.59 22.51 5.57
N VAL A 421 26.72 23.05 4.71
CA VAL A 421 26.40 22.48 3.40
C VAL A 421 27.62 22.24 2.50
N GLU A 422 28.61 23.12 2.48
CA GLU A 422 29.82 22.94 1.67
C GLU A 422 30.70 21.78 2.17
N ARG A 423 30.88 21.69 3.49
CA ARG A 423 31.64 20.59 4.11
C ARG A 423 30.93 19.26 3.89
N LEU A 424 29.61 19.26 3.97
CA LEU A 424 28.77 18.10 3.72
C LEU A 424 28.87 17.65 2.26
N ALA A 425 28.65 18.56 1.31
CA ALA A 425 28.75 18.30 -0.13
C ALA A 425 30.14 17.75 -0.48
N LYS A 426 31.20 18.35 0.05
CA LYS A 426 32.58 17.87 -0.13
C LYS A 426 32.79 16.47 0.45
N ALA A 427 32.26 16.18 1.64
CA ALA A 427 32.41 14.87 2.27
C ALA A 427 31.73 13.76 1.46
N VAL A 428 30.52 14.01 0.95
CA VAL A 428 29.77 12.99 0.20
C VAL A 428 30.21 12.85 -1.26
N THR A 429 30.91 13.83 -1.81
CA THR A 429 31.53 13.76 -3.15
C THR A 429 32.95 13.20 -3.12
N SER A 430 33.54 12.97 -1.94
CA SER A 430 34.92 12.48 -1.78
C SER A 430 35.00 11.03 -1.29
N PHE A 431 33.94 10.24 -1.51
CA PHE A 431 34.00 8.82 -1.19
C PHE A 431 34.92 8.07 -2.15
N GLU A 432 35.77 7.21 -1.62
CA GLU A 432 36.64 6.29 -2.39
C GLU A 432 35.86 5.11 -2.99
N TYR A 433 34.53 5.22 -3.12
CA TYR A 433 33.64 4.17 -3.58
C TYR A 433 33.05 4.55 -4.94
N ASP A 434 33.17 3.68 -5.94
CA ASP A 434 32.89 4.08 -7.34
C ASP A 434 31.40 4.11 -7.70
N ASN A 435 30.57 3.27 -7.06
CA ASN A 435 29.21 2.99 -7.53
C ASN A 435 28.13 3.60 -6.62
N TYR A 436 28.01 4.93 -6.63
CA TYR A 436 27.06 5.62 -5.77
C TYR A 436 26.45 6.88 -6.39
N GLU A 437 25.30 7.28 -5.84
CA GLU A 437 24.67 8.57 -6.11
C GLU A 437 24.46 9.36 -4.80
N VAL A 438 24.42 10.68 -4.93
CA VAL A 438 24.06 11.58 -3.83
C VAL A 438 22.82 12.36 -4.23
N ILE A 439 21.78 12.28 -3.40
CA ILE A 439 20.52 13.01 -3.58
C ILE A 439 20.41 14.04 -2.46
N LEU A 440 20.51 15.31 -2.83
CA LEU A 440 20.32 16.44 -1.93
C LEU A 440 18.88 16.98 -2.09
N ALA A 441 18.10 16.91 -1.02
CA ALA A 441 16.75 17.48 -0.96
C ALA A 441 16.79 18.74 -0.09
N ASP A 442 16.80 19.90 -0.73
CA ASP A 442 16.91 21.21 -0.07
C ASP A 442 15.59 21.99 -0.13
N ASP A 443 15.13 22.45 1.03
CA ASP A 443 13.95 23.34 1.20
C ASP A 443 14.34 24.62 1.96
N SER A 444 15.63 24.97 1.93
CA SER A 444 16.15 26.15 2.60
C SER A 444 15.72 27.45 1.92
N THR A 445 15.58 28.52 2.69
CA THR A 445 15.29 29.87 2.16
C THR A 445 16.49 30.82 2.21
N ASP A 446 17.66 30.30 2.62
CA ASP A 446 18.92 31.01 2.68
C ASP A 446 19.86 30.67 1.50
N GLU A 447 21.12 31.07 1.58
CA GLU A 447 22.15 30.88 0.55
C GLU A 447 22.53 29.38 0.34
N THR A 448 21.94 28.44 1.07
CA THR A 448 22.23 27.01 0.99
C THR A 448 22.03 26.45 -0.42
N SER A 449 20.93 26.83 -1.09
CA SER A 449 20.63 26.34 -2.43
C SER A 449 21.63 26.83 -3.50
N GLU A 450 22.15 28.05 -3.35
CA GLU A 450 23.16 28.60 -4.27
C GLU A 450 24.49 27.86 -4.15
N LYS A 451 24.90 27.56 -2.92
CA LYS A 451 26.11 26.78 -2.64
C LYS A 451 25.99 25.36 -3.20
N ILE A 452 24.83 24.72 -3.09
CA ILE A 452 24.61 23.37 -3.65
C ILE A 452 24.72 23.39 -5.19
N ARG A 453 24.16 24.39 -5.87
CA ARG A 453 24.21 24.49 -7.34
C ARG A 453 25.64 24.52 -7.88
N GLN A 454 26.56 25.22 -7.20
CA GLN A 454 27.97 25.25 -7.60
C GLN A 454 28.64 23.86 -7.60
N TYR A 455 28.15 22.93 -6.78
CA TYR A 455 28.64 21.55 -6.73
C TYR A 455 27.90 20.61 -7.70
N GLN A 456 26.75 21.00 -8.25
CA GLN A 456 26.07 20.25 -9.32
C GLN A 456 26.69 20.51 -10.71
N GLU A 457 27.37 21.64 -10.89
CA GLU A 457 28.03 22.02 -12.14
C GLU A 457 29.46 21.45 -12.28
N LYS A 458 30.04 20.97 -11.17
CA LYS A 458 31.32 20.25 -11.14
C LYS A 458 31.08 18.76 -11.29
#